data_AF-A0AAE4NXR0-F1
#
_entry.id   AF-A0AAE4NXR0-F1
#
_cell.length_a   1.000
_cell.length_b   1.000
_cell.length_c   1.000
_cell.angle_alpha   90.00
_cell.angle_beta   90.00
_cell.angle_gamma   90.00
#
_symmetry.space_group_name_H-M   'P 1'
#
loop_
_entity.id
_entity.type
_entity.pdbx_description
1 polymer ?
#
loop_
_entity_poly.entity_id
_entity_poly.type
_entity_poly.pdbx_seq_one_letter_code
_entity_poly.pdbx_strand_id
1 'polypeptide(L)' 'MEEIEAVYEDGVFKPLKKPQLHNHERVVIVVKEGVITKKFLQKLENLSEALPKFENPSRLIEEDRRL' A
#
# COMPACT_ATOMS: atom_id res chain seq x y z
N MET A 1 -14.21 0.74 -14.96
CA MET A 1 -12.75 0.83 -15.19
C MET A 1 -12.13 -0.32 -14.43
N GLU A 2 -11.50 -1.25 -15.13
CA GLU A 2 -10.78 -2.37 -14.50
C GLU A 2 -9.32 -1.95 -14.31
N GLU A 3 -8.79 -2.09 -13.10
CA GLU A 3 -7.37 -1.85 -12.83
C GLU A 3 -6.60 -3.15 -13.03
N ILE A 4 -5.61 -3.14 -13.93
CA ILE A 4 -4.80 -4.31 -14.24
C ILE A 4 -3.48 -4.16 -13.51
N GLU A 5 -3.22 -5.07 -12.58
CA GLU A 5 -1.91 -5.19 -11.94
C GLU A 5 -0.95 -5.95 -12.86
N ALA A 6 0.26 -5.43 -13.04
CA ALA A 6 1.28 -6.00 -13.90
C ALA A 6 2.68 -5.86 -13.29
N VAL A 7 3.55 -6.82 -13.61
CA VAL A 7 4.99 -6.76 -13.32
C VAL A 7 5.72 -6.28 -14.56
N TYR A 8 6.67 -5.38 -14.38
CA TYR A 8 7.54 -4.93 -15.46
C TYR A 8 8.83 -5.76 -15.47
N GLU A 9 9.08 -6.48 -16.56
CA GLU A 9 10.28 -7.31 -16.76
C GLU A 9 10.81 -7.10 -18.18
N ASP A 10 12.08 -6.72 -18.31
CA ASP A 10 12.81 -6.58 -19.58
C ASP A 10 12.07 -5.77 -20.68
N GLY A 11 11.38 -4.70 -20.31
CA GLY A 11 10.65 -3.86 -21.26
C GLY A 11 9.19 -4.25 -21.49
N VAL A 12 8.70 -5.31 -20.86
CA VAL A 12 7.34 -5.85 -21.05
C VAL A 12 6.53 -5.76 -19.75
N PHE A 13 5.33 -5.19 -19.84
CA PHE A 13 4.34 -5.25 -18.75
C PHE A 13 3.58 -6.58 -18.83
N LYS A 14 3.86 -7.47 -17.87
CA LYS A 14 3.22 -8.79 -17.74
C LYS A 14 2.09 -8.70 -16.73
N PRO A 15 0.81 -8.77 -17.16
CA PRO A 15 -0.30 -8.65 -16.24
C PRO A 15 -0.40 -9.90 -15.34
N LEU A 16 -0.70 -9.70 -14.07
CA LEU A 16 -0.88 -10.78 -13.10
C LEU A 16 -2.13 -11.62 -13.40
N LYS A 17 -3.14 -10.99 -14.02
CA LYS A 17 -4.36 -11.62 -14.52
C LYS A 17 -4.58 -11.25 -15.98
N LYS A 18 -5.08 -12.19 -16.78
CA LYS A 18 -5.35 -11.94 -18.20
C LYS A 18 -6.43 -10.86 -18.34
N PRO A 19 -6.13 -9.69 -18.93
CA PRO A 19 -7.12 -8.65 -19.13
C PRO A 19 -8.05 -8.99 -20.29
N GLN A 20 -9.27 -8.46 -20.27
CA GLN A 20 -10.22 -8.59 -21.37
C GLN A 20 -9.93 -7.55 -22.45
N LEU A 21 -8.82 -7.73 -23.17
CA LEU A 21 -8.39 -6.88 -24.28
C LEU A 21 -8.32 -7.70 -25.58
N HIS A 22 -8.60 -7.05 -26.70
CA HIS A 22 -8.42 -7.64 -28.01
C HIS A 22 -6.94 -7.69 -28.40
N ASN A 23 -6.57 -8.65 -29.26
CA ASN A 23 -5.22 -8.69 -29.81
C ASN A 23 -4.93 -7.41 -30.61
N HIS A 24 -3.75 -6.81 -30.39
CA HIS A 24 -3.32 -5.54 -30.98
C HIS A 24 -4.14 -4.31 -30.57
N GLU A 25 -4.93 -4.40 -29.51
CA GLU A 25 -5.60 -3.24 -28.94
C GLU A 25 -4.58 -2.27 -28.34
N ARG A 26 -4.67 -0.99 -28.73
CA ARG A 26 -3.82 0.06 -28.18
C ARG A 26 -4.40 0.53 -26.85
N VAL A 27 -3.62 0.40 -25.78
CA VAL A 27 -4.00 0.85 -24.43
C VAL A 27 -3.09 1.97 -23.94
N VAL A 28 -3.62 2.81 -23.05
CA VAL A 28 -2.85 3.82 -22.31
C VAL A 28 -2.56 3.28 -20.93
N ILE A 29 -1.28 3.24 -20.55
CA ILE A 29 -0.85 2.76 -19.23
C ILE A 29 -0.77 3.96 -18.29
N VAL A 30 -1.48 3.88 -17.16
CA VAL A 30 -1.38 4.84 -16.07
C VAL A 30 -0.65 4.16 -14.92
N VAL A 31 0.59 4.56 -14.67
CA VAL A 31 1.37 4.06 -13.54
C VAL A 31 0.92 4.82 -12.30
N LYS A 32 0.24 4.12 -11.39
CA LYS A 32 -0.07 4.66 -10.06
C LYS A 32 1.08 4.30 -9.12
N GLU A 33 1.71 5.29 -8.51
CA GLU A 33 2.63 5.03 -7.40
C GLU A 33 1.83 4.43 -6.23
N GLY A 34 2.12 3.18 -5.89
CA GLY A 34 1.53 2.55 -4.71
C GLY A 34 1.99 3.28 -3.45
N VAL A 35 1.07 3.99 -2.80
CA VAL A 35 1.32 4.71 -1.54
C VAL A 35 1.83 3.75 -0.44
N ILE A 36 1.43 2.48 -0.51
CA ILE A 36 1.84 1.41 0.40
C ILE A 36 2.90 0.55 -0.28
N THR A 37 4.14 1.02 -0.22
CA THR A 37 5.30 0.19 -0.59
C THR A 37 5.65 -0.79 0.53
N LYS A 38 6.33 -1.91 0.22
CA LYS A 38 6.92 -2.78 1.27
C LYS A 38 7.78 -1.97 2.25
N LYS A 39 8.49 -0.96 1.75
CA LYS A 39 9.29 -0.03 2.56
C LYS A 39 8.44 0.80 3.53
N PHE A 40 7.23 1.19 3.12
CA PHE A 40 6.27 1.89 3.98
C PHE A 40 5.72 0.96 5.06
N LEU A 41 5.35 -0.28 4.71
CA LEU A 41 4.92 -1.29 5.69
C LEU A 41 6.02 -1.59 6.71
N GLN A 42 7.26 -1.72 6.26
CA GLN A 42 8.41 -1.98 7.13
C GLN A 42 8.72 -0.79 8.05
N LYS A 43 8.50 0.44 7.57
CA LYS A 43 8.55 1.64 8.43
C LYS A 43 7.46 1.64 9.51
N LEU A 44 6.24 1.22 9.17
CA LEU A 44 5.13 1.10 10.13
C LEU A 44 5.42 0.05 11.20
N GLU A 45 5.98 -1.10 10.81
CA GLU A 45 6.34 -2.18 11.73
C GLU A 45 7.41 -1.72 12.73
N ASN A 46 8.49 -1.11 12.24
CA ASN A 46 9.55 -0.55 13.10
C ASN A 46 9.01 0.55 14.05
N LEU A 47 8.07 1.38 13.58
CA LEU A 47 7.39 2.38 14.42
C LEU A 47 6.58 1.71 15.52
N SER A 48 5.84 0.64 15.19
CA SER A 48 5.03 -0.09 16.17
C SER A 48 5.87 -0.74 17.27
N GLU A 49 7.09 -1.20 16.94
CA GLU A 49 8.03 -1.77 17.91
C GLU A 49 8.69 -0.70 18.79
N ALA A 50 8.96 0.48 18.24
CA ALA A 50 9.57 1.59 18.95
C ALA A 50 8.60 2.32 19.90
N LEU A 51 7.29 2.13 19.72
CA LEU A 51 6.30 2.73 20.61
C LEU A 51 6.32 2.01 21.97
N PRO A 52 6.38 2.75 23.09
CA PRO A 52 6.32 2.15 24.41
C PRO A 52 4.99 1.39 24.56
N LYS A 53 5.06 0.14 25.01
CA LYS A 53 3.88 -0.67 25.29
C LYS A 53 3.18 -0.08 26.52
N PHE A 54 2.13 0.70 26.29
CA PHE A 54 1.34 1.26 27.37
C PHE A 54 0.44 0.16 27.96
N GLU A 55 0.72 -0.26 29.20
CA GLU A 55 -0.07 -1.24 29.94
C GLU A 55 -1.51 -0.77 30.22
N ASN A 56 -1.78 0.54 30.13
CA ASN A 56 -3.12 1.09 30.39
C ASN A 56 -3.40 2.37 29.58
N PRO A 57 -3.78 2.25 28.29
CA PRO A 57 -4.13 3.39 27.43
C PRO A 57 -5.29 4.23 27.99
N SER A 58 -6.16 3.61 28.78
CA SER A 58 -7.36 4.22 29.35
C SER A 58 -7.05 5.38 30.31
N ARG A 59 -5.92 5.33 31.03
CA ARG A 59 -5.54 6.39 32.00
C ARG A 59 -5.10 7.68 31.30
N LEU A 60 -4.40 7.58 30.16
CA LEU A 60 -3.95 8.74 29.39
C LEU A 60 -5.13 9.54 28.82
N ILE A 61 -6.19 8.85 28.38
CA ILE A 61 -7.38 9.49 27.80
C ILE A 61 -8.18 10.25 28.88
N GLU A 62 -8.16 9.77 30.13
CA GLU A 62 -8.81 10.45 31.25
C GLU A 62 -8.06 11.71 31.70
N GLU A 63 -6.72 11.73 31.61
CA GLU A 63 -5.92 12.91 31.92
C GLU A 63 -6.10 14.02 30.87
N ASP A 64 -6.13 13.66 29.59
CA ASP A 64 -6.29 14.62 28.48
C ASP A 64 -7.71 15.24 28.44
N ARG A 65 -8.73 14.51 28.91
CA ARG A 65 -10.12 15.01 29.02
C ARG A 65 -10.36 16.00 30.18
N ARG A 66 -9.39 16.16 31.09
CA ARG A 66 -9.50 17.05 32.25
C ARG A 66 -8.84 18.42 32.04
N LEU A 67 -8.19 18.65 30.89
CA LEU A 67 -7.74 19.96 30.41
C LEU A 67 -8.88 20.72 29.72
#